data_AF-A0A554RVN2-F1
#
_entry.id   AF-A0A554RVN2-F1
#
_cell.length_a   1.000
_cell.length_b   1.000
_cell.length_c   1.000
_cell.angle_alpha   90.00
_cell.angle_beta   90.00
_cell.angle_gamma   90.00
#
_symmetry.space_group_name_H-M   'P 1'
#
loop_
_entity.id
_entity.type
_entity.pdbx_description
1 polymer ?
#
loop_
_entity_poly.entity_id
_entity_poly.type
_entity_poly.pdbx_seq_one_letter_code
_entity_poly.pdbx_strand_id
1 'polypeptide(L)'
;MTRMHVLMSKAGAVAHRLALELSAASAGDRMPTVQDLSERHQVGKGTVQAALALLEEAGAVEIRPRGKLGTFVTSIDHRLLWELAGGSSVSVAMPLPYSRRYEGLATGLHAAFIEVGVPLTLMFVRGAADRAAALHRERADFAVMSRLAAEGDPELEIIRDFGPHTYVGAHGLVLAEGRDPEDPDLRVAVDPSSTDQTALTMARFPQLPDDRLVEVSYNQLGRYFADGLVDATVWNLDEIDAHITVPVTTHPLDGVDTAATTSAVIAARRDAGSTPTPVTRALGADLIMRSAEEVVAGRRIPTY
;
A
#
# COMPACT_ATOMS: atom_id res chain seq x y z
N MET A 1 -34.84 16.38 7.01
CA MET A 1 -34.49 16.61 5.59
C MET A 1 -33.30 15.75 5.27
N THR A 2 -33.41 14.90 4.24
CA THR A 2 -32.41 13.87 3.90
C THR A 2 -31.06 14.51 3.54
N ARG A 3 -29.94 13.97 4.04
CA ARG A 3 -28.55 14.45 3.82
C ARG A 3 -28.22 14.76 2.34
N MET A 4 -28.96 14.16 1.41
CA MET A 4 -28.85 14.33 -0.04
C MET A 4 -29.37 15.69 -0.58
N HIS A 5 -30.30 16.36 0.10
CA HIS A 5 -30.86 17.65 -0.37
C HIS A 5 -29.93 18.85 -0.14
N VAL A 6 -29.04 18.77 0.86
CA VAL A 6 -28.05 19.82 1.16
C VAL A 6 -26.99 19.89 0.06
N LEU A 7 -26.59 18.73 -0.49
CA LEU A 7 -25.62 18.59 -1.58
C LEU A 7 -26.11 19.17 -2.93
N MET A 8 -27.42 19.30 -3.15
CA MET A 8 -28.00 19.83 -4.40
C MET A 8 -28.06 21.37 -4.46
N SER A 9 -27.69 22.06 -3.38
CA SER A 9 -27.61 23.52 -3.36
C SER A 9 -26.23 24.03 -3.82
N LYS A 10 -26.15 25.26 -4.35
CA LYS A 10 -24.86 25.90 -4.68
C LYS A 10 -23.91 25.95 -3.46
N ALA A 11 -24.46 26.13 -2.26
CA ALA A 11 -23.69 26.11 -1.01
C ALA A 11 -23.17 24.69 -0.68
N GLY A 12 -23.98 23.65 -0.87
CA GLY A 12 -23.56 22.26 -0.69
C GLY A 12 -22.44 21.83 -1.63
N ALA A 13 -22.53 22.20 -2.92
CA ALA A 13 -21.46 21.93 -3.89
C ALA A 13 -20.15 22.67 -3.54
N VAL A 14 -20.24 23.87 -2.98
CA VAL A 14 -19.07 24.60 -2.45
C VAL A 14 -18.56 23.95 -1.16
N ALA A 15 -19.44 23.52 -0.26
CA ALA A 15 -19.07 22.83 0.98
C ALA A 15 -18.30 21.54 0.71
N HIS A 16 -18.73 20.76 -0.29
CA HIS A 16 -18.01 19.57 -0.76
C HIS A 16 -16.57 19.90 -1.21
N ARG A 17 -16.39 20.94 -2.04
CA ARG A 17 -15.05 21.36 -2.49
C ARG A 17 -14.20 21.93 -1.36
N LEU A 18 -14.81 22.67 -0.43
CA LEU A 18 -14.14 23.16 0.76
C LEU A 18 -13.75 22.02 1.70
N ALA A 19 -14.54 20.95 1.80
CA ALA A 19 -14.19 19.79 2.61
C ALA A 19 -12.92 19.10 2.09
N LEU A 20 -12.76 18.98 0.78
CA LEU A 20 -11.50 18.53 0.15
C LEU A 20 -10.34 19.49 0.45
N GLU A 21 -10.52 20.81 0.30
CA GLU A 21 -9.46 21.80 0.57
C GLU A 21 -9.04 21.81 2.05
N LEU A 22 -9.98 21.63 2.98
CA LEU A 22 -9.73 21.63 4.42
C LEU A 22 -9.26 20.28 4.96
N SER A 23 -9.33 19.21 4.17
CA SER A 23 -8.90 17.87 4.60
C SER A 23 -7.41 17.81 5.00
N ALA A 24 -6.59 18.75 4.53
CA ALA A 24 -5.18 18.90 4.88
C ALA A 24 -4.92 19.91 6.03
N ALA A 25 -5.93 20.66 6.47
CA ALA A 25 -5.80 21.65 7.53
C ALA A 25 -5.73 21.01 8.92
N SER A 26 -5.12 21.69 9.87
CA SER A 26 -5.02 21.26 11.27
C SER A 26 -5.62 22.31 12.21
N ALA A 27 -5.99 21.90 13.43
CA ALA A 27 -6.37 22.84 14.46
C ALA A 27 -5.20 23.82 14.74
N GLY A 28 -5.52 25.12 14.75
CA GLY A 28 -4.53 26.20 14.83
C GLY A 28 -4.16 26.83 13.49
N ASP A 29 -4.52 26.22 12.36
CA ASP A 29 -4.23 26.77 11.04
C ASP A 29 -5.08 28.01 10.75
N ARG A 30 -4.47 28.96 10.05
CA ARG A 30 -5.15 30.15 9.57
C ARG A 30 -5.93 29.82 8.29
N MET A 31 -7.22 30.12 8.31
CA MET A 31 -8.09 29.96 7.16
C MET A 31 -7.82 31.05 6.11
N PRO A 32 -7.90 30.70 4.80
CA PRO A 32 -8.02 31.70 3.75
C PRO A 32 -9.23 32.60 4.01
N THR A 33 -9.18 33.85 3.54
CA THR A 33 -10.31 34.76 3.76
C THR A 33 -11.51 34.34 2.92
N VAL A 34 -12.71 34.78 3.30
CA VAL A 34 -13.92 34.56 2.50
C VAL A 34 -13.78 35.14 1.08
N GLN A 35 -13.00 36.22 0.91
CA GLN A 35 -12.66 36.76 -0.41
C GLN A 35 -11.82 35.76 -1.21
N ASP A 36 -10.75 35.24 -0.63
CA ASP A 36 -9.85 34.30 -1.31
C ASP A 36 -10.61 33.03 -1.73
N LEU A 37 -11.44 32.49 -0.83
CA LEU A 37 -12.26 31.31 -1.13
C LEU A 37 -13.32 31.62 -2.19
N SER A 38 -13.90 32.82 -2.18
CA SER A 38 -14.88 33.26 -3.18
C SER A 38 -14.26 33.31 -4.58
N GLU A 39 -13.03 33.82 -4.69
CA GLU A 39 -12.26 33.87 -5.94
C GLU A 39 -11.84 32.47 -6.42
N ARG A 40 -11.27 31.65 -5.54
CA ARG A 40 -10.83 30.28 -5.86
C ARG A 40 -11.97 29.40 -6.36
N HIS A 41 -13.13 29.47 -5.71
CA HIS A 41 -14.29 28.63 -6.04
C HIS A 41 -15.24 29.27 -7.06
N GLN A 42 -14.95 30.51 -7.49
CA GLN A 42 -15.74 31.30 -8.44
C GLN A 42 -17.22 31.45 -8.02
N VAL A 43 -17.45 31.75 -6.75
CA VAL A 43 -18.79 31.92 -6.16
C VAL A 43 -18.87 33.18 -5.33
N GLY A 44 -20.08 33.70 -5.07
CA GLY A 44 -20.25 34.85 -4.18
C GLY A 44 -19.86 34.56 -2.73
N LYS A 45 -19.41 35.58 -1.99
CA LYS A 45 -19.02 35.49 -0.57
C LYS A 45 -20.08 34.83 0.31
N GLY A 46 -21.35 35.17 0.11
CA GLY A 46 -22.46 34.57 0.86
C GLY A 46 -22.57 33.06 0.66
N THR A 47 -22.23 32.55 -0.53
CA THR A 47 -22.20 31.11 -0.81
C THR A 47 -21.05 30.42 -0.06
N VAL A 48 -19.87 31.05 -0.01
CA VAL A 48 -18.73 30.54 0.79
C VAL A 48 -19.09 30.51 2.27
N GLN A 49 -19.70 31.59 2.79
CA GLN A 49 -20.11 31.66 4.19
C GLN A 49 -21.16 30.58 4.52
N ALA A 50 -22.16 30.40 3.65
CA ALA A 50 -23.14 29.34 3.81
C ALA A 50 -22.49 27.95 3.75
N ALA A 51 -21.52 27.74 2.85
CA ALA A 51 -20.79 26.49 2.74
C ALA A 51 -19.95 26.18 4.00
N LEU A 52 -19.24 27.17 4.55
CA LEU A 52 -18.51 27.04 5.80
C LEU A 52 -19.46 26.76 6.98
N ALA A 53 -20.61 27.45 7.03
CA ALA A 53 -21.63 27.20 8.05
C ALA A 53 -22.16 25.76 7.98
N LEU A 54 -22.37 25.20 6.79
CA LEU A 54 -22.77 23.79 6.64
C LEU A 54 -21.70 22.82 7.19
N LEU A 55 -20.42 23.11 6.98
CA LEU A 55 -19.33 22.29 7.54
C LEU A 55 -19.25 22.42 9.07
N GLU A 56 -19.47 23.63 9.62
CA GLU A 56 -19.53 23.85 11.08
C GLU A 56 -20.77 23.18 11.72
N GLU A 57 -21.94 23.31 11.09
CA GLU A 57 -23.19 22.67 11.55
C GLU A 57 -23.10 21.15 11.55
N ALA A 58 -22.38 20.57 10.58
CA ALA A 58 -22.10 19.14 10.55
C ALA A 58 -21.13 18.71 11.66
N GLY A 59 -20.35 19.64 12.24
CA GLY A 59 -19.30 19.37 13.20
C GLY A 59 -17.96 18.98 12.56
N ALA A 60 -17.80 19.18 11.24
CA ALA A 60 -16.60 18.78 10.51
C ALA A 60 -15.41 19.72 10.76
N VAL A 61 -15.70 20.98 11.05
CA VAL A 61 -14.72 22.00 11.38
C VAL A 61 -15.35 22.99 12.35
N GLU A 62 -14.54 23.62 13.18
CA GLU A 62 -14.93 24.81 13.93
C GLU A 62 -13.95 25.92 13.59
N ILE A 63 -14.48 27.08 13.19
CA ILE A 63 -13.66 28.22 12.82
C ILE A 63 -13.99 29.44 13.69
N ARG A 64 -12.96 30.14 14.16
CA ARG A 64 -13.14 31.30 15.04
C ARG A 64 -12.37 32.52 14.51
N PRO A 65 -13.05 33.67 14.34
CA PRO A 65 -12.38 34.91 13.97
C PRO A 65 -11.59 35.45 15.18
N ARG A 66 -10.37 35.93 14.92
CA ARG A 66 -9.49 36.59 15.89
C ARG A 66 -9.19 38.04 15.48
N GLY A 67 -10.22 38.75 15.01
CA GLY A 67 -10.13 40.15 14.58
C GLY A 67 -9.10 40.35 13.46
N LYS A 68 -8.15 41.28 13.65
CA LYS A 68 -7.11 41.61 12.65
C LYS A 68 -6.17 40.43 12.33
N LEU A 69 -6.11 39.41 13.19
CA LEU A 69 -5.27 38.22 12.98
C LEU A 69 -5.87 37.25 11.94
N GLY A 70 -7.13 37.42 11.58
CA GLY A 70 -7.85 36.55 10.65
C GLY A 70 -8.69 35.48 11.34
N THR A 71 -9.12 34.48 10.57
CA THR A 71 -9.94 33.36 11.04
C THR A 71 -9.07 32.11 11.16
N PHE A 72 -9.28 31.33 12.21
CA PHE A 72 -8.48 30.14 12.51
C PHE A 72 -9.37 28.93 12.74
N VAL A 73 -8.88 27.75 12.36
CA VAL A 73 -9.49 26.47 12.71
C VAL A 73 -9.23 26.19 14.20
N THR A 74 -10.28 25.95 14.98
CA THR A 74 -10.15 25.59 16.41
C THR A 74 -10.31 24.10 16.65
N SER A 75 -11.12 23.43 15.86
CA SER A 75 -11.24 21.96 15.85
C SER A 75 -11.55 21.48 14.43
N ILE A 76 -11.17 20.24 14.13
CA ILE A 76 -11.35 19.63 12.81
C ILE A 76 -11.57 18.12 12.95
N ASP A 77 -12.57 17.60 12.23
CA ASP A 77 -12.84 16.17 12.11
C ASP A 77 -12.55 15.75 10.66
N HIS A 78 -11.36 15.18 10.45
CA HIS A 78 -10.89 14.78 9.13
C HIS A 78 -11.76 13.69 8.50
N ARG A 79 -12.32 12.79 9.32
CA ARG A 79 -13.19 11.72 8.82
C ARG A 79 -14.49 12.30 8.28
N LEU A 80 -15.12 13.20 9.03
CA LEU A 80 -16.34 13.84 8.58
C LEU A 80 -16.09 14.74 7.36
N LEU A 81 -14.96 15.44 7.29
CA LEU A 81 -14.56 16.18 6.09
C LEU A 81 -14.42 15.26 4.88
N TRP A 82 -13.80 14.09 5.05
CA TRP A 82 -13.70 13.09 3.98
C TRP A 82 -15.08 12.60 3.50
N GLU A 83 -15.99 12.31 4.43
CA GLU A 83 -17.37 11.90 4.12
C GLU A 83 -18.14 13.01 3.38
N LEU A 84 -18.01 14.28 3.80
CA LEU A 84 -18.66 15.44 3.15
C LEU A 84 -18.02 15.80 1.80
N ALA A 85 -16.73 15.49 1.65
CA ALA A 85 -16.01 15.49 0.38
C ALA A 85 -16.41 14.33 -0.55
N GLY A 86 -17.41 13.52 -0.18
CA GLY A 86 -17.90 12.42 -1.01
C GLY A 86 -16.92 11.25 -1.11
N GLY A 87 -15.91 11.21 -0.24
CA GLY A 87 -14.91 10.17 -0.22
C GLY A 87 -15.47 8.83 0.26
N SER A 88 -15.07 7.75 -0.41
CA SER A 88 -15.30 6.37 0.02
C SER A 88 -14.09 5.82 0.76
N SER A 89 -14.17 4.56 1.21
CA SER A 89 -12.97 3.87 1.68
C SER A 89 -11.98 3.72 0.53
N VAL A 90 -10.70 3.90 0.83
CA VAL A 90 -9.59 3.59 -0.08
C VAL A 90 -9.25 2.12 0.07
N SER A 91 -9.09 1.43 -1.04
CA SER A 91 -8.80 0.00 -1.11
C SER A 91 -7.35 -0.25 -1.51
N VAL A 92 -6.63 -1.03 -0.70
CA VAL A 92 -5.23 -1.38 -0.96
C VAL A 92 -5.09 -2.90 -1.01
N ALA A 93 -4.72 -3.42 -2.19
CA ALA A 93 -4.40 -4.83 -2.36
C ALA A 93 -2.97 -5.10 -1.86
N MET A 94 -2.77 -6.07 -0.97
CA MET A 94 -1.43 -6.37 -0.44
C MET A 94 -1.23 -7.87 -0.26
N PRO A 95 0.02 -8.35 -0.13
CA PRO A 95 0.29 -9.75 0.15
C PRO A 95 -0.41 -10.20 1.44
N LEU A 96 -0.71 -11.49 1.52
CA LEU A 96 -1.18 -12.09 2.75
C LEU A 96 -0.15 -11.89 3.88
N PRO A 97 -0.56 -11.62 5.13
CA PRO A 97 0.34 -11.17 6.18
C PRO A 97 1.05 -12.36 6.87
N TYR A 98 1.78 -13.16 6.10
CA TYR A 98 2.47 -14.36 6.59
C TYR A 98 3.87 -14.08 7.13
N SER A 99 4.40 -12.89 6.90
CA SER A 99 5.68 -12.43 7.45
C SER A 99 5.45 -11.23 8.36
N ARG A 100 6.34 -11.06 9.35
CA ARG A 100 6.35 -9.87 10.22
C ARG A 100 6.47 -8.56 9.43
N ARG A 101 7.11 -8.59 8.26
CA ARG A 101 7.23 -7.41 7.38
C ARG A 101 5.89 -7.05 6.75
N TYR A 102 5.16 -8.04 6.23
CA TYR A 102 3.82 -7.80 5.68
C TYR A 102 2.83 -7.35 6.76
N GLU A 103 2.87 -7.95 7.94
CA GLU A 103 2.12 -7.47 9.11
C GLU A 103 2.47 -6.03 9.48
N GLY A 104 3.76 -5.69 9.41
CA GLY A 104 4.29 -4.36 9.68
C GLY A 104 3.79 -3.32 8.69
N LEU A 105 3.86 -3.62 7.39
CA LEU A 105 3.35 -2.75 6.32
C LEU A 105 1.83 -2.53 6.45
N ALA A 106 1.07 -3.59 6.73
CA ALA A 106 -0.38 -3.50 6.96
C ALA A 106 -0.69 -2.58 8.14
N THR A 107 0.01 -2.77 9.26
CA THR A 107 -0.13 -1.97 10.48
C THR A 107 0.21 -0.50 10.23
N GLY A 108 1.29 -0.26 9.49
CA GLY A 108 1.75 1.08 9.13
C GLY A 108 0.77 1.83 8.22
N LEU A 109 0.25 1.16 7.19
CA LEU A 109 -0.80 1.71 6.33
C LEU A 109 -2.06 2.03 7.13
N HIS A 110 -2.55 1.09 7.93
CA HIS A 110 -3.73 1.30 8.76
C HIS A 110 -3.56 2.51 9.71
N ALA A 111 -2.41 2.63 10.37
CA ALA A 111 -2.11 3.78 11.23
C ALA A 111 -2.04 5.11 10.47
N ALA A 112 -1.41 5.14 9.30
CA ALA A 112 -1.29 6.34 8.47
C ALA A 112 -2.66 6.83 7.96
N PHE A 113 -3.54 5.91 7.58
CA PHE A 113 -4.90 6.25 7.14
C PHE A 113 -5.80 6.75 8.29
N ILE A 114 -5.65 6.18 9.49
CA ILE A 114 -6.31 6.69 10.69
C ILE A 114 -5.88 8.13 10.98
N GLU A 115 -4.59 8.45 10.89
CA GLU A 115 -4.06 9.78 11.18
C GLU A 115 -4.70 10.87 10.29
N VAL A 116 -4.93 10.56 9.02
CA VAL A 116 -5.56 11.49 8.07
C VAL A 116 -7.08 11.40 8.01
N GLY A 117 -7.70 10.52 8.81
CA GLY A 117 -9.16 10.32 8.86
C GLY A 117 -9.77 9.68 7.61
N VAL A 118 -8.99 9.02 6.76
CA VAL A 118 -9.50 8.35 5.55
C VAL A 118 -9.76 6.88 5.86
N PRO A 119 -10.98 6.36 5.63
CA PRO A 119 -11.25 4.93 5.79
C PRO A 119 -10.39 4.09 4.82
N LEU A 120 -9.80 3.02 5.34
CA LEU A 120 -8.94 2.09 4.60
C LEU A 120 -9.56 0.69 4.60
N THR A 121 -9.55 0.05 3.42
CA THR A 121 -9.86 -1.37 3.24
C THR A 121 -8.60 -2.07 2.74
N LEU A 122 -8.06 -2.98 3.54
CA LEU A 122 -6.98 -3.85 3.10
C LEU A 122 -7.54 -5.12 2.45
N MET A 123 -7.07 -5.41 1.25
CA MET A 123 -7.44 -6.61 0.49
C MET A 123 -6.23 -7.54 0.40
N PHE A 124 -6.29 -8.69 1.06
CA PHE A 124 -5.19 -9.64 1.03
C PHE A 124 -5.28 -10.52 -0.21
N VAL A 125 -4.31 -10.36 -1.12
CA VAL A 125 -4.29 -11.00 -2.44
C VAL A 125 -2.93 -11.67 -2.65
N ARG A 126 -2.98 -12.97 -2.95
CA ARG A 126 -1.82 -13.81 -3.29
C ARG A 126 -1.30 -13.44 -4.68
N GLY A 127 0.02 -13.44 -4.87
CA GLY A 127 0.64 -13.23 -6.17
C GLY A 127 0.65 -11.76 -6.61
N ALA A 128 1.77 -11.30 -7.17
CA ALA A 128 1.88 -9.93 -7.64
C ALA A 128 1.01 -9.68 -8.88
N ALA A 129 0.90 -10.70 -9.75
CA ALA A 129 0.06 -10.65 -10.95
C ALA A 129 -1.43 -10.42 -10.63
N ASP A 130 -1.98 -11.11 -9.62
CA ASP A 130 -3.38 -10.93 -9.22
C ASP A 130 -3.62 -9.55 -8.57
N ARG A 131 -2.61 -9.01 -7.86
CA ARG A 131 -2.67 -7.64 -7.34
C ARG A 131 -2.65 -6.59 -8.46
N ALA A 132 -1.78 -6.73 -9.45
CA ALA A 132 -1.80 -5.89 -10.64
C ALA A 132 -3.15 -6.00 -11.37
N ALA A 133 -3.67 -7.22 -11.51
CA ALA A 133 -4.97 -7.45 -12.14
C ALA A 133 -6.16 -6.91 -11.31
N ALA A 134 -6.01 -6.70 -10.00
CA ALA A 134 -6.99 -6.01 -9.18
C ALA A 134 -6.98 -4.50 -9.45
N LEU A 135 -5.80 -3.90 -9.66
CA LEU A 135 -5.66 -2.50 -10.09
C LEU A 135 -6.30 -2.29 -11.47
N HIS A 136 -5.92 -3.09 -12.46
CA HIS A 136 -6.43 -3.01 -13.83
C HIS A 136 -7.95 -3.10 -13.92
N ARG A 137 -8.56 -3.90 -13.04
CA ARG A 137 -10.02 -4.09 -12.99
C ARG A 137 -10.74 -3.13 -12.04
N GLU A 138 -10.05 -2.12 -11.52
CA GLU A 138 -10.61 -1.13 -10.58
C GLU A 138 -11.23 -1.78 -9.34
N ARG A 139 -10.69 -2.93 -8.93
CA ARG A 139 -11.10 -3.63 -7.70
C ARG A 139 -10.28 -3.20 -6.49
N ALA A 140 -9.13 -2.56 -6.73
CA ALA A 140 -8.31 -1.92 -5.73
C ALA A 140 -7.83 -0.58 -6.27
N ASP A 141 -7.71 0.43 -5.40
CA ASP A 141 -7.17 1.75 -5.76
C ASP A 141 -5.64 1.71 -5.82
N PHE A 142 -5.03 0.98 -4.88
CA PHE A 142 -3.57 0.82 -4.79
C PHE A 142 -3.18 -0.63 -4.52
N ALA A 143 -1.92 -0.96 -4.80
CA ALA A 143 -1.36 -2.26 -4.44
C ALA A 143 0.02 -2.15 -3.80
N VAL A 144 0.26 -2.94 -2.76
CA VAL A 144 1.59 -3.18 -2.20
C VAL A 144 2.22 -4.37 -2.93
N MET A 145 3.42 -4.18 -3.48
CA MET A 145 4.19 -5.23 -4.15
C MET A 145 5.69 -4.91 -4.10
N SER A 146 6.53 -5.77 -4.65
CA SER A 146 7.93 -5.44 -4.86
C SER A 146 8.09 -4.37 -5.93
N ARG A 147 9.19 -3.63 -5.89
CA ARG A 147 9.54 -2.67 -6.95
C ARG A 147 9.71 -3.37 -8.30
N LEU A 148 10.32 -4.55 -8.32
CA LEU A 148 10.47 -5.34 -9.56
C LEU A 148 9.09 -5.63 -10.19
N ALA A 149 8.12 -6.10 -9.40
CA ALA A 149 6.81 -6.43 -9.92
C ALA A 149 6.05 -5.21 -10.46
N ALA A 150 6.16 -4.06 -9.79
CA ALA A 150 5.53 -2.82 -10.25
C ALA A 150 6.20 -2.25 -11.51
N GLU A 151 7.53 -2.26 -11.58
CA GLU A 151 8.29 -1.79 -12.76
C GLU A 151 8.07 -2.70 -13.98
N GLY A 152 7.75 -3.98 -13.76
CA GLY A 152 7.43 -4.94 -14.81
C GLY A 152 6.09 -4.71 -15.50
N ASP A 153 5.21 -3.86 -14.96
CA ASP A 153 3.91 -3.53 -15.54
C ASP A 153 3.88 -2.05 -16.02
N PRO A 154 3.90 -1.79 -17.33
CA PRO A 154 3.99 -0.43 -17.87
C PRO A 154 2.74 0.42 -17.60
N GLU A 155 1.60 -0.20 -17.33
CA GLU A 155 0.33 0.47 -17.03
C GLU A 155 0.24 0.89 -15.55
N LEU A 156 1.20 0.46 -14.73
CA LEU A 156 1.31 0.89 -13.33
C LEU A 156 2.33 2.03 -13.17
N GLU A 157 2.13 2.80 -12.11
CA GLU A 157 3.10 3.76 -11.61
C GLU A 157 3.36 3.55 -10.11
N ILE A 158 4.60 3.83 -9.69
CA ILE A 158 5.00 3.77 -8.29
C ILE A 158 4.66 5.11 -7.63
N ILE A 159 3.72 5.07 -6.69
CA ILE A 159 3.32 6.22 -5.87
C ILE A 159 4.31 6.44 -4.72
N ARG A 160 4.80 5.35 -4.13
CA ARG A 160 5.78 5.37 -3.06
C ARG A 160 6.69 4.16 -3.14
N ASP A 161 7.99 4.41 -3.03
CA ASP A 161 9.02 3.39 -2.80
C ASP A 161 9.54 3.51 -1.37
N PHE A 162 9.55 2.40 -0.65
CA PHE A 162 10.04 2.32 0.73
C PHE A 162 11.52 1.91 0.82
N GLY A 163 12.14 1.52 -0.30
CA GLY A 163 13.55 1.16 -0.37
C GLY A 163 13.83 -0.31 -0.01
N PRO A 164 15.09 -0.78 -0.18
CA PRO A 164 15.45 -2.19 -0.01
C PRO A 164 15.11 -2.75 1.38
N HIS A 165 14.90 -4.07 1.44
CA HIS A 165 14.58 -4.83 2.66
C HIS A 165 13.25 -4.47 3.34
N THR A 166 12.38 -3.72 2.69
CA THR A 166 11.07 -3.32 3.26
C THR A 166 9.94 -4.25 2.86
N TYR A 167 10.04 -4.94 1.73
CA TYR A 167 9.06 -5.95 1.29
C TYR A 167 9.36 -7.31 1.88
N VAL A 168 10.60 -7.78 1.70
CA VAL A 168 11.14 -9.02 2.26
C VAL A 168 12.57 -8.77 2.73
N GLY A 169 13.06 -9.53 3.70
CA GLY A 169 14.39 -9.35 4.28
C GLY A 169 15.49 -9.66 3.27
N ALA A 170 15.43 -10.87 2.71
CA ALA A 170 16.33 -11.31 1.65
C ALA A 170 15.70 -12.46 0.88
N HIS A 171 16.11 -12.60 -0.38
CA HIS A 171 15.89 -13.81 -1.15
C HIS A 171 17.12 -14.71 -1.07
N GLY A 172 16.91 -16.02 -1.12
CA GLY A 172 17.99 -17.00 -1.16
C GLY A 172 17.59 -18.26 -1.91
N LEU A 173 18.60 -19.04 -2.29
CA LEU A 173 18.42 -20.39 -2.78
C LEU A 173 18.18 -21.30 -1.58
N VAL A 174 17.01 -21.92 -1.53
CA VAL A 174 16.66 -22.96 -0.57
C VAL A 174 16.89 -24.30 -1.25
N LEU A 175 17.71 -25.14 -0.62
CA LEU A 175 18.21 -26.37 -1.22
C LEU A 175 18.01 -27.54 -0.25
N ALA A 176 17.49 -28.67 -0.74
CA ALA A 176 17.37 -29.89 0.06
C ALA A 176 18.72 -30.29 0.67
N GLU A 177 18.73 -30.70 1.94
CA GLU A 177 19.97 -31.03 2.64
C GLU A 177 20.79 -32.10 1.89
N GLY A 178 22.10 -31.88 1.77
CA GLY A 178 23.03 -32.78 1.09
C GLY A 178 23.11 -32.63 -0.43
N ARG A 179 22.33 -31.72 -1.04
CA ARG A 179 22.50 -31.35 -2.46
C ARG A 179 23.58 -30.28 -2.63
N ASP A 180 24.15 -30.22 -3.83
CA ASP A 180 25.10 -29.19 -4.25
C ASP A 180 24.34 -28.07 -4.99
N PRO A 181 24.49 -26.78 -4.60
CA PRO A 181 23.83 -25.66 -5.30
C PRO A 181 24.27 -25.50 -6.76
N GLU A 182 25.42 -26.07 -7.16
CA GLU A 182 25.95 -26.04 -8.52
C GLU A 182 25.58 -27.29 -9.35
N ASP A 183 24.79 -28.21 -8.79
CA ASP A 183 24.32 -29.40 -9.50
C ASP A 183 23.42 -29.01 -10.69
N PRO A 184 23.80 -29.33 -11.95
CA PRO A 184 23.00 -28.97 -13.12
C PRO A 184 21.70 -29.79 -13.25
N ASP A 185 21.54 -30.87 -12.49
CA ASP A 185 20.37 -31.76 -12.53
C ASP A 185 19.31 -31.42 -11.46
N LEU A 186 19.47 -30.31 -10.72
CA LEU A 186 18.50 -29.86 -9.73
C LEU A 186 17.11 -29.67 -10.34
N ARG A 187 16.08 -30.24 -9.70
CA ARG A 187 14.68 -29.91 -9.99
C ARG A 187 14.31 -28.67 -9.18
N VAL A 188 14.14 -27.54 -9.86
CA VAL A 188 13.95 -26.24 -9.22
C VAL A 188 12.47 -25.87 -9.24
N ALA A 189 11.88 -25.69 -8.07
CA ALA A 189 10.50 -25.28 -7.91
C ALA A 189 10.33 -23.78 -8.16
N VAL A 190 9.32 -23.41 -8.94
CA VAL A 190 8.93 -22.02 -9.21
C VAL A 190 7.41 -21.85 -9.09
N ASP A 191 6.94 -20.81 -8.40
CA ASP A 191 5.53 -20.42 -8.40
C ASP A 191 5.30 -19.37 -9.49
N PRO A 192 4.59 -19.70 -10.59
CA PRO A 192 4.37 -18.77 -11.69
C PRO A 192 3.54 -17.54 -11.30
N SER A 193 2.84 -17.58 -10.14
CA SER A 193 2.13 -16.41 -9.61
C SER A 193 3.04 -15.40 -8.90
N SER A 194 4.31 -15.75 -8.68
CA SER A 194 5.33 -14.92 -8.02
C SER A 194 6.31 -14.36 -9.03
N THR A 195 6.11 -13.09 -9.40
CA THR A 195 6.99 -12.35 -10.33
C THR A 195 8.43 -12.33 -9.85
N ASP A 196 8.67 -12.01 -8.57
CA ASP A 196 10.01 -11.94 -8.00
C ASP A 196 10.70 -13.31 -8.01
N GLN A 197 10.00 -14.34 -7.56
CA GLN A 197 10.56 -15.68 -7.49
C GLN A 197 10.94 -16.19 -8.87
N THR A 198 10.05 -16.00 -9.86
CA THR A 198 10.29 -16.41 -11.24
C THR A 198 11.51 -15.70 -11.80
N ALA A 199 11.57 -14.37 -11.68
CA ALA A 199 12.69 -13.58 -12.18
C ALA A 199 14.02 -13.97 -11.53
N LEU A 200 14.05 -14.14 -10.20
CA LEU A 200 15.26 -14.52 -9.48
C LEU A 200 15.70 -15.96 -9.79
N THR A 201 14.75 -16.88 -9.98
CA THR A 201 15.03 -18.26 -10.38
C THR A 201 15.69 -18.30 -11.75
N MET A 202 15.15 -17.56 -12.73
CA MET A 202 15.74 -17.47 -14.07
C MET A 202 17.12 -16.80 -14.06
N ALA A 203 17.32 -15.79 -13.21
CA ALA A 203 18.62 -15.14 -13.05
C ALA A 203 19.67 -16.08 -12.41
N ARG A 204 19.26 -16.90 -11.43
CA ARG A 204 20.15 -17.85 -10.74
C ARG A 204 20.48 -19.07 -11.59
N PHE A 205 19.54 -19.52 -12.43
CA PHE A 205 19.67 -20.71 -13.26
C PHE A 205 19.38 -20.42 -14.74
N PRO A 206 20.19 -19.59 -15.43
CA PRO A 206 19.91 -19.14 -16.80
C PRO A 206 19.99 -20.25 -17.85
N GLN A 207 20.60 -21.40 -17.51
CA GLN A 207 20.77 -22.56 -18.39
C GLN A 207 19.94 -23.77 -17.92
N LEU A 208 18.98 -23.56 -16.99
CA LEU A 208 18.17 -24.65 -16.48
C LEU A 208 17.27 -25.19 -17.60
N PRO A 209 17.30 -26.50 -17.87
CA PRO A 209 16.37 -27.11 -18.83
C PRO A 209 14.91 -26.99 -18.37
N ASP A 210 13.97 -26.82 -19.32
CA ASP A 210 12.53 -26.69 -19.02
C ASP A 210 11.97 -27.88 -18.23
N ASP A 211 12.48 -29.10 -18.45
CA ASP A 211 12.05 -30.31 -17.73
C ASP A 211 12.57 -30.40 -16.28
N ARG A 212 13.50 -29.52 -15.91
CA ARG A 212 14.02 -29.35 -14.54
C ARG A 212 13.35 -28.21 -13.79
N LEU A 213 12.65 -27.32 -14.48
CA LEU A 213 11.82 -26.29 -13.86
C LEU A 213 10.45 -26.89 -13.49
N VAL A 214 10.16 -26.99 -12.20
CA VAL A 214 8.92 -27.59 -11.71
C VAL A 214 7.99 -26.48 -11.23
N GLU A 215 6.88 -26.26 -11.94
CA GLU A 215 5.86 -25.31 -11.50
C GLU A 215 5.12 -25.84 -10.26
N VAL A 216 5.21 -25.09 -9.16
CA VAL A 216 4.63 -25.48 -7.86
C VAL A 216 4.06 -24.24 -7.18
N SER A 217 2.80 -24.30 -6.76
CA SER A 217 2.23 -23.25 -5.92
C SER A 217 2.87 -23.26 -4.53
N TYR A 218 3.06 -22.07 -3.95
CA TYR A 218 3.75 -21.92 -2.68
C TYR A 218 3.19 -22.82 -1.54
N ASN A 219 1.87 -23.04 -1.51
CA ASN A 219 1.20 -23.88 -0.50
C ASN A 219 1.64 -25.35 -0.57
N GLN A 220 2.09 -25.82 -1.74
CA GLN A 220 2.47 -27.20 -1.99
C GLN A 220 3.98 -27.41 -1.89
N LEU A 221 4.76 -26.33 -1.81
CA LEU A 221 6.21 -26.39 -1.86
C LEU A 221 6.79 -27.33 -0.79
N GLY A 222 6.35 -27.18 0.47
CA GLY A 222 6.81 -28.05 1.56
C GLY A 222 6.56 -29.53 1.30
N ARG A 223 5.41 -29.89 0.70
CA ARG A 223 5.11 -31.27 0.29
C ARG A 223 6.03 -31.75 -0.83
N TYR A 224 6.33 -30.90 -1.81
CA TYR A 224 7.21 -31.27 -2.92
C TYR A 224 8.65 -31.53 -2.47
N PHE A 225 9.15 -30.75 -1.51
CA PHE A 225 10.42 -31.05 -0.85
C PHE A 225 10.37 -32.36 -0.07
N ALA A 226 9.29 -32.60 0.71
CA ALA A 226 9.14 -33.81 1.51
C ALA A 226 9.02 -35.09 0.67
N ASP A 227 8.31 -35.03 -0.46
CA ASP A 227 8.13 -36.13 -1.40
C ASP A 227 9.36 -36.31 -2.32
N GLY A 228 10.38 -35.45 -2.20
CA GLY A 228 11.59 -35.48 -3.04
C GLY A 228 11.31 -35.20 -4.52
N LEU A 229 10.25 -34.43 -4.81
CA LEU A 229 9.85 -34.05 -6.17
C LEU A 229 10.65 -32.85 -6.70
N VAL A 230 11.15 -32.01 -5.79
CA VAL A 230 12.02 -30.87 -6.08
C VAL A 230 13.23 -30.91 -5.16
N ASP A 231 14.34 -30.35 -5.64
CA ASP A 231 15.60 -30.30 -4.92
C ASP A 231 15.91 -28.88 -4.44
N ALA A 232 15.40 -27.85 -5.14
CA ALA A 232 15.70 -26.46 -4.83
C ALA A 232 14.53 -25.51 -5.13
N THR A 233 14.57 -24.31 -4.57
CA THR A 233 13.75 -23.17 -4.98
C THR A 233 14.45 -21.86 -4.63
N VAL A 234 14.18 -20.78 -5.35
CA VAL A 234 14.49 -19.43 -4.85
C VAL A 234 13.31 -18.98 -3.99
N TRP A 235 13.55 -18.40 -2.82
CA TRP A 235 12.47 -18.00 -1.90
C TRP A 235 12.81 -16.80 -1.01
N ASN A 236 11.79 -16.27 -0.34
CA ASN A 236 11.90 -15.31 0.75
C ASN A 236 12.41 -15.97 2.05
N LEU A 237 13.62 -15.63 2.48
CA LEU A 237 14.23 -16.24 3.67
C LEU A 237 13.46 -15.96 4.97
N ASP A 238 12.59 -14.95 5.02
CA ASP A 238 11.75 -14.66 6.20
C ASP A 238 10.66 -15.74 6.45
N GLU A 239 10.40 -16.64 5.49
CA GLU A 239 9.23 -17.53 5.50
C GLU A 239 9.54 -19.03 5.50
N ILE A 240 10.82 -19.42 5.52
CA ILE A 240 11.25 -20.82 5.36
C ILE A 240 10.64 -21.69 6.46
N ASP A 241 10.84 -21.32 7.73
CA ASP A 241 10.43 -22.13 8.89
C ASP A 241 8.91 -22.34 8.97
N ALA A 242 8.13 -21.45 8.35
CA ALA A 242 6.67 -21.55 8.31
C ALA A 242 6.15 -22.51 7.22
N HIS A 243 6.95 -22.81 6.19
CA HIS A 243 6.48 -23.50 4.98
C HIS A 243 7.24 -24.79 4.63
N ILE A 244 8.51 -24.89 5.00
CA ILE A 244 9.36 -26.06 4.71
C ILE A 244 9.73 -26.73 6.02
N THR A 245 9.23 -27.94 6.21
CA THR A 245 9.39 -28.73 7.45
C THR A 245 10.48 -29.79 7.37
N VAL A 246 11.06 -29.98 6.18
CA VAL A 246 12.19 -30.89 5.97
C VAL A 246 13.53 -30.15 6.05
N PRO A 247 14.63 -30.85 6.37
CA PRO A 247 15.94 -30.22 6.41
C PRO A 247 16.33 -29.61 5.06
N VAL A 248 16.70 -28.33 5.09
CA VAL A 248 17.19 -27.56 3.94
C VAL A 248 18.39 -26.71 4.33
N THR A 249 19.19 -26.35 3.34
CA THR A 249 20.26 -25.36 3.45
C THR A 249 19.88 -24.11 2.66
N THR A 250 20.32 -22.94 3.13
CA THR A 250 20.08 -21.65 2.46
C THR A 250 21.39 -21.09 1.94
N HIS A 251 21.39 -20.67 0.68
CA HIS A 251 22.55 -20.07 0.02
C HIS A 251 22.19 -18.67 -0.51
N PRO A 252 23.14 -17.72 -0.49
CA PRO A 252 22.92 -16.41 -1.10
C PRO A 252 22.71 -16.55 -2.62
N LEU A 253 22.02 -15.58 -3.22
CA LEU A 253 21.90 -15.46 -4.67
C LEU A 253 23.07 -14.62 -5.21
N ASP A 254 24.28 -15.18 -5.14
CA ASP A 254 25.48 -14.48 -5.58
C ASP A 254 25.39 -14.07 -7.06
N GLY A 255 25.74 -12.81 -7.36
CA GLY A 255 25.67 -12.26 -8.72
C GLY A 255 24.27 -11.92 -9.23
N VAL A 256 23.22 -12.10 -8.43
CA VAL A 256 21.84 -11.72 -8.77
C VAL A 256 21.47 -10.43 -8.06
N ASP A 257 21.00 -9.43 -8.82
CA ASP A 257 20.46 -8.20 -8.23
C ASP A 257 19.10 -8.47 -7.58
N THR A 258 19.02 -8.25 -6.27
CA THR A 258 17.82 -8.43 -5.45
C THR A 258 17.27 -7.10 -4.90
N ALA A 259 17.88 -5.96 -5.26
CA ALA A 259 17.50 -4.67 -4.69
C ALA A 259 16.05 -4.31 -5.01
N ALA A 260 15.58 -4.57 -6.24
CA ALA A 260 14.21 -4.29 -6.65
C ALA A 260 13.19 -5.30 -6.07
N THR A 261 13.59 -6.53 -5.80
CA THR A 261 12.68 -7.57 -5.25
C THR A 261 12.46 -7.43 -3.75
N THR A 262 13.40 -6.81 -3.04
CA THR A 262 13.30 -6.56 -1.59
C THR A 262 12.63 -5.23 -1.24
N SER A 263 12.43 -4.34 -2.23
CA SER A 263 11.85 -3.01 -2.03
C SER A 263 10.34 -3.04 -2.09
N ALA A 264 9.65 -2.61 -1.03
CA ALA A 264 8.19 -2.49 -1.05
C ALA A 264 7.82 -1.18 -1.75
N VAL A 265 6.82 -1.27 -2.62
CA VAL A 265 6.24 -0.11 -3.28
C VAL A 265 4.72 -0.11 -3.14
N ILE A 266 4.15 1.09 -3.17
CA ILE A 266 2.72 1.30 -3.41
C ILE A 266 2.59 1.69 -4.88
N ALA A 267 1.87 0.86 -5.64
CA ALA A 267 1.57 1.09 -7.04
C ALA A 267 0.10 1.50 -7.22
N ALA A 268 -0.15 2.28 -8.26
CA ALA A 268 -1.47 2.59 -8.79
C ALA A 268 -1.47 2.43 -10.31
N ARG A 269 -2.64 2.43 -10.93
CA ARG A 269 -2.72 2.58 -12.38
C ARG A 269 -2.24 3.96 -12.80
N ARG A 270 -1.46 4.03 -13.88
CA ARG A 270 -0.92 5.28 -14.43
C ARG A 270 -1.99 6.20 -15.02
N ASP A 271 -3.12 5.65 -15.45
CA ASP A 271 -4.27 6.41 -15.93
C ASP A 271 -5.31 6.68 -14.84
N ALA A 272 -5.02 6.31 -13.58
CA ALA A 272 -5.85 6.70 -12.46
C ALA A 272 -5.89 8.23 -12.37
N GLY A 273 -7.06 8.77 -12.05
CA GLY A 273 -7.19 10.20 -11.79
C GLY A 273 -6.29 10.65 -10.62
N SER A 274 -6.21 11.96 -10.42
CA SER A 274 -5.42 12.53 -9.31
C SER A 274 -5.81 11.93 -7.96
N THR A 275 -4.81 11.42 -7.23
CA THR A 275 -5.02 10.91 -5.87
C THR A 275 -5.35 12.08 -4.93
N PRO A 276 -6.45 12.00 -4.15
CA PRO A 276 -6.80 13.05 -3.21
C PRO A 276 -5.70 13.32 -2.18
N THR A 277 -5.48 14.58 -1.82
CA THR A 277 -4.37 15.01 -0.94
C THR A 277 -4.28 14.23 0.38
N PRO A 278 -5.37 13.93 1.12
CA PRO A 278 -5.28 13.10 2.32
C PRO A 278 -4.73 11.70 2.07
N VAL A 279 -5.10 11.10 0.95
CA VAL A 279 -4.64 9.76 0.54
C VAL A 279 -3.16 9.82 0.19
N THR A 280 -2.73 10.81 -0.59
CA THR A 280 -1.30 11.02 -0.89
C THR A 280 -0.47 11.21 0.38
N ARG A 281 -0.99 11.96 1.36
CA ARG A 281 -0.33 12.16 2.66
C ARG A 281 -0.23 10.85 3.44
N ALA A 282 -1.28 10.02 3.46
CA ALA A 282 -1.25 8.73 4.12
C ALA A 282 -0.24 7.76 3.48
N LEU A 283 -0.29 7.61 2.15
CA LEU A 283 0.61 6.71 1.40
C LEU A 283 2.08 7.14 1.48
N GLY A 284 2.35 8.44 1.64
CA GLY A 284 3.69 9.00 1.79
C GLY A 284 4.19 9.12 3.23
N ALA A 285 3.42 8.68 4.23
CA ALA A 285 3.77 8.91 5.62
C ALA A 285 4.93 8.02 6.11
N ASP A 286 5.95 8.64 6.72
CA ASP A 286 7.04 7.92 7.40
C ASP A 286 6.54 7.02 8.55
N LEU A 287 5.32 7.28 9.04
CA LEU A 287 4.63 6.42 10.00
C LEU A 287 4.48 4.97 9.52
N ILE A 288 4.35 4.74 8.20
CA ILE A 288 4.22 3.40 7.64
C ILE A 288 5.46 2.58 8.01
N MET A 289 6.65 3.10 7.67
CA MET A 289 7.91 2.40 7.91
C MET A 289 8.28 2.31 9.37
N ARG A 290 8.07 3.39 10.15
CA ARG A 290 8.28 3.35 11.60
C ARG A 290 7.45 2.25 12.27
N SER A 291 6.17 2.13 11.90
CA SER A 291 5.29 1.08 12.43
C SER A 291 5.73 -0.31 11.97
N ALA A 292 6.16 -0.45 10.72
CA ALA A 292 6.63 -1.72 10.17
C ALA A 292 7.89 -2.21 10.91
N GLU A 293 8.86 -1.32 11.14
CA GLU A 293 10.09 -1.62 11.89
C GLU A 293 9.81 -2.01 13.35
N GLU A 294 8.85 -1.36 14.02
CA GLU A 294 8.44 -1.73 15.37
C GLU A 294 7.79 -3.11 15.43
N VAL A 295 6.97 -3.47 14.44
CA VAL A 295 6.35 -4.80 14.35
C VAL A 295 7.42 -5.88 14.09
N VAL A 296 8.31 -5.64 13.13
CA VAL A 296 9.42 -6.57 12.82
C VAL A 296 10.32 -6.77 14.05
N ALA A 297 10.59 -5.71 14.81
CA ALA A 297 11.38 -5.78 16.03
C ALA A 297 10.61 -6.32 17.26
N GLY A 298 9.34 -6.68 17.12
CA GLY A 298 8.50 -7.18 18.22
C GLY A 298 8.15 -6.13 19.29
N ARG A 299 8.35 -4.84 18.99
CA ARG A 299 8.02 -3.71 19.89
C ARG A 299 6.56 -3.25 19.79
N ARG A 300 5.88 -3.66 18.72
CA ARG A 300 4.46 -3.34 18.47
C ARG A 300 3.70 -4.58 18.03
N ILE A 301 2.50 -4.75 18.55
CA ILE A 301 1.57 -5.81 18.12
C ILE A 301 0.95 -5.37 16.78
N PRO A 302 0.94 -6.23 15.75
CA PRO A 302 0.30 -5.92 14.48
C PRO A 302 -1.19 -5.56 14.66
N THR A 303 -1.67 -4.53 13.96
CA THR A 303 -3.07 -4.10 14.02
C THR A 303 -3.49 -3.50 12.68
N TYR A 304 -4.35 -4.19 11.95
CA TYR A 304 -4.78 -3.84 10.60
C TYR A 304 -6.10 -4.52 10.22
#